data_AF-A0A9D4HV52-F1
#
_entry.id   AF-A0A9D4HV52-F1
#
_cell.length_a   1.000
_cell.length_b   1.000
_cell.length_c   1.000
_cell.angle_alpha   90.00
_cell.angle_beta   90.00
_cell.angle_gamma   90.00
#
_symmetry.space_group_name_H-M   'P 1'
#
loop_
_entity.id
_entity.type
_entity.pdbx_description
1 polymer ?
#
loop_
_entity_poly.entity_id
_entity_poly.type
_entity_poly.pdbx_seq_one_letter_code
_entity_poly.pdbx_strand_id
1 'polypeptide(L)'
;MEPKHTDPMLSSRCWTPTGVENRHAPSMRIIVQVRTRNAIGYFTWRVMTGRHDVIEYHMQIPSHARCLVDNGFGHLKKLYRRSNIDSMDSLTQMVNMSSASNDAVRYPARKWRDWKGFLSRLFCPVPAIRHYQNFSKTTEEPGVVTMRTGVGCPEVKIIVAMGGVHIPYHRPQIVEAK
;
A
#
# COMPACT_ATOMS: atom_id res chain seq x y z
N MET A 1 -14.51 2.04 36.65
CA MET A 1 -14.33 1.33 35.36
C MET A 1 -14.96 2.19 34.29
N GLU A 2 -14.16 3.05 33.66
CA GLU A 2 -14.64 3.84 32.51
C GLU A 2 -14.53 3.00 31.23
N PRO A 3 -15.54 3.05 30.34
CA PRO A 3 -15.47 2.35 29.07
C PRO A 3 -14.51 3.10 28.14
N LYS A 4 -13.50 2.38 27.65
CA LYS A 4 -12.58 2.89 26.63
C LYS A 4 -13.38 3.16 25.36
N HIS A 5 -13.50 4.43 25.00
CA HIS A 5 -14.02 4.88 23.72
C HIS A 5 -13.11 4.33 22.61
N THR A 6 -13.56 3.29 21.92
CA THR A 6 -12.91 2.79 20.70
C THR A 6 -13.22 3.73 19.56
N ASP A 7 -12.21 4.49 19.15
CA ASP A 7 -12.21 5.31 17.95
C ASP A 7 -12.46 4.41 16.70
N PRO A 8 -13.49 4.67 15.86
CA PRO A 8 -13.80 3.84 14.68
C PRO A 8 -12.77 3.95 13.54
N MET A 9 -11.77 4.83 13.65
CA MET A 9 -10.89 5.25 12.55
C MET A 9 -9.82 4.22 12.10
N LEU A 10 -9.76 3.03 12.68
CA LEU A 10 -8.79 1.98 12.30
C LEU A 10 -9.41 0.76 11.59
N SER A 11 -10.67 0.85 11.14
CA SER A 11 -11.35 -0.20 10.37
C SER A 11 -11.20 -0.01 8.85
N SER A 12 -9.98 0.02 8.35
CA SER A 12 -9.71 -0.14 6.92
C SER A 12 -8.77 -1.33 6.68
N ARG A 13 -9.15 -2.50 7.21
CA ARG A 13 -8.50 -3.78 6.89
C ARG A 13 -8.85 -4.18 5.45
N CYS A 14 -8.16 -3.60 4.48
CA CYS A 14 -8.29 -3.97 3.06
C CYS A 14 -7.27 -5.03 2.62
N TRP A 15 -6.65 -5.75 3.56
CA TRP A 15 -5.75 -6.86 3.25
C TRP A 15 -6.25 -8.14 3.92
N THR A 16 -6.80 -9.06 3.12
CA THR A 16 -7.06 -10.43 3.55
C THR A 16 -6.07 -11.39 2.87
N PRO A 17 -5.44 -12.32 3.62
CA PRO A 17 -4.52 -13.35 3.10
C PRO A 17 -5.11 -14.25 2.02
N THR A 18 -6.43 -14.35 2.00
CA THR A 18 -7.18 -15.39 1.29
C THR A 18 -7.56 -14.94 -0.11
N GLY A 19 -6.61 -14.55 -0.96
CA GLY A 19 -6.78 -14.54 -2.44
C GLY A 19 -7.95 -13.75 -3.07
N VAL A 20 -8.85 -13.14 -2.29
CA VAL A 20 -10.04 -12.42 -2.70
C VAL A 20 -9.75 -10.93 -2.53
N GLU A 21 -8.81 -10.44 -3.33
CA GLU A 21 -8.45 -9.02 -3.48
C GLU A 21 -9.33 -8.33 -4.55
N ASN A 22 -10.52 -8.91 -4.83
CA ASN A 22 -11.50 -8.40 -5.79
C ASN A 22 -12.65 -7.64 -5.12
N ARG A 23 -12.58 -7.39 -3.81
CA ARG A 23 -13.57 -6.53 -3.15
C ARG A 23 -13.23 -5.08 -3.46
N HIS A 24 -14.20 -4.41 -4.06
CA HIS A 24 -14.19 -2.96 -4.22
C HIS A 24 -14.10 -2.31 -2.84
N ALA A 25 -13.12 -1.40 -2.67
CA ALA A 25 -12.93 -0.62 -1.45
C ALA A 25 -13.01 0.86 -1.82
N PRO A 26 -14.06 1.59 -1.39
CA PRO A 26 -14.38 2.91 -1.96
C PRO A 26 -13.27 3.93 -1.71
N SER A 27 -12.65 3.91 -0.53
CA SER A 27 -11.57 4.84 -0.19
C SER A 27 -10.43 4.14 0.53
N MET A 28 -9.20 4.50 0.16
CA MET A 28 -7.98 4.05 0.81
C MET A 28 -7.07 5.23 1.11
N ARG A 29 -6.73 5.39 2.40
CA ARG A 29 -5.74 6.35 2.89
C ARG A 29 -4.55 5.61 3.47
N ILE A 30 -3.35 5.87 2.98
CA ILE A 30 -2.14 5.20 3.46
C ILE A 30 -0.95 6.14 3.60
N ILE A 31 -0.03 5.79 4.50
CA ILE A 31 1.30 6.39 4.55
C ILE A 31 2.25 5.46 3.79
N VAL A 32 2.97 5.99 2.81
CA VAL A 32 3.88 5.24 1.96
C VAL A 32 5.31 5.65 2.25
N GLN A 33 6.14 4.66 2.57
CA GLN A 33 7.56 4.86 2.84
C GLN A 33 8.40 4.78 1.55
N VAL A 34 7.93 4.06 0.53
CA VAL A 34 8.67 3.81 -0.72
C VAL A 34 8.18 4.74 -1.83
N ARG A 35 9.02 5.73 -2.15
CA ARG A 35 8.76 6.68 -3.24
C ARG A 35 9.30 6.14 -4.57
N THR A 36 8.49 5.37 -5.29
CA THR A 36 8.86 4.84 -6.63
C THR A 36 7.78 5.11 -7.67
N ARG A 37 8.19 5.24 -8.93
CA ARG A 37 7.29 5.30 -10.10
C ARG A 37 6.30 4.14 -10.09
N ASN A 38 6.78 2.93 -9.76
CA ASN A 38 5.97 1.72 -9.79
C ASN A 38 4.87 1.76 -8.71
N ALA A 39 5.15 2.30 -7.53
CA ALA A 39 4.12 2.47 -6.50
C ALA A 39 3.00 3.40 -7.00
N ILE A 40 3.35 4.53 -7.62
CA ILE A 40 2.36 5.45 -8.21
C ILE A 40 1.55 4.75 -9.30
N GLY A 41 2.22 4.07 -10.24
CA GLY A 41 1.55 3.33 -11.32
C GLY A 41 0.63 2.23 -10.79
N TYR A 42 1.03 1.52 -9.74
CA TYR A 42 0.23 0.48 -9.10
C TYR A 42 -1.07 1.05 -8.52
N PHE A 43 -1.00 2.15 -7.78
CA PHE A 43 -2.21 2.79 -7.26
C PHE A 43 -3.07 3.38 -8.37
N THR A 44 -2.48 3.91 -9.45
CA THR A 44 -3.27 4.34 -10.62
C THR A 44 -4.02 3.16 -11.22
N TRP A 45 -3.34 2.04 -11.44
CA TRP A 45 -3.93 0.81 -11.98
C TRP A 45 -5.09 0.31 -11.11
N ARG A 46 -4.96 0.37 -9.78
CA ARG A 46 -6.02 -0.01 -8.83
C ARG A 46 -7.29 0.84 -8.99
N VAL A 47 -7.14 2.15 -9.16
CA VAL A 47 -8.26 3.08 -9.39
C VAL A 47 -8.87 2.87 -10.77
N MET A 48 -8.04 2.81 -11.82
CA MET A 48 -8.49 2.62 -13.21
C MET A 48 -9.19 1.27 -13.45
N THR A 49 -8.91 0.26 -12.62
CA THR A 49 -9.57 -1.05 -12.68
C THR A 49 -10.76 -1.17 -11.72
N GLY A 50 -11.24 -0.07 -11.13
CA GLY A 50 -12.42 -0.04 -10.27
C GLY A 50 -12.26 -0.74 -8.92
N ARG A 51 -11.02 -1.06 -8.51
CA ARG A 51 -10.76 -1.69 -7.22
C ARG A 51 -10.94 -0.69 -6.07
N HIS A 52 -10.69 0.59 -6.35
CA HIS A 52 -10.87 1.70 -5.40
C HIS A 52 -11.42 2.91 -6.14
N ASP A 53 -12.32 3.68 -5.52
CA ASP A 53 -12.75 4.96 -6.09
C ASP A 53 -11.70 6.03 -5.83
N VAL A 54 -11.20 6.07 -4.60
CA VAL A 54 -10.21 7.07 -4.18
C VAL A 54 -9.05 6.41 -3.45
N ILE A 55 -7.82 6.74 -3.89
CA ILE A 55 -6.61 6.40 -3.15
C ILE A 55 -5.84 7.67 -2.85
N GLU A 56 -5.68 7.96 -1.56
CA GLU A 56 -4.84 9.04 -1.05
C GLU A 56 -3.65 8.44 -0.33
N TYR A 57 -2.45 8.94 -0.64
CA TYR A 57 -1.26 8.52 0.07
C TYR A 57 -0.31 9.66 0.35
N HIS A 58 0.27 9.58 1.54
CA HIS A 58 1.22 10.55 2.06
C HIS A 58 2.61 9.93 2.13
N MET A 59 3.59 10.63 1.59
CA MET A 59 4.98 10.24 1.69
C MET A 59 5.47 10.52 3.11
N GLN A 60 6.15 9.55 3.70
CA GLN A 60 6.81 9.76 4.98
C GLN A 60 7.89 10.85 4.85
N ILE A 61 7.83 11.84 5.75
CA ILE A 61 8.81 12.94 5.79
C ILE A 61 10.14 12.40 6.34
N PRO A 62 11.28 12.64 5.68
CA PRO A 62 12.59 12.21 6.14
C PRO A 62 13.02 12.99 7.39
N SER A 63 12.65 12.47 8.57
CA SER A 63 13.10 12.83 9.93
C SER A 63 12.19 12.13 10.97
N HIS A 64 10.93 11.88 10.60
CA HIS A 64 9.96 11.15 11.39
C HIS A 64 10.07 9.65 11.09
N ALA A 65 11.15 9.03 11.58
CA ALA A 65 11.49 7.62 11.37
C ALA A 65 10.66 6.62 12.22
N ARG A 66 9.55 7.08 12.83
CA ARG A 66 8.67 6.23 13.64
C ARG A 66 7.27 6.25 13.03
N CYS A 67 7.05 5.46 11.98
CA CYS A 67 5.69 5.20 11.55
C CYS A 67 5.06 4.10 12.43
N LEU A 68 3.72 4.00 12.44
CA LEU A 68 3.01 2.97 13.22
C LEU A 68 3.52 1.56 12.92
N VAL A 69 3.90 1.31 11.67
CA VAL A 69 4.46 0.04 11.21
C VAL A 69 5.80 -0.27 11.90
N ASP A 70 6.67 0.73 12.09
CA ASP A 70 7.95 0.54 12.79
C ASP A 70 7.75 0.13 14.25
N ASN A 71 6.71 0.65 14.91
CA ASN A 71 6.37 0.28 16.28
C ASN A 71 5.90 -1.18 16.36
N GLY A 72 5.04 -1.60 15.42
CA GLY A 72 4.61 -3.00 15.28
C GLY A 72 5.79 -3.96 15.10
N PHE A 73 6.76 -3.61 14.25
CA PHE A 73 8.00 -4.39 14.09
C PHE A 73 8.90 -4.35 15.32
N GLY A 74 8.89 -3.25 16.07
CA GLY A 74 9.60 -3.14 17.34
C GLY A 74 9.09 -4.15 18.37
N HIS A 75 7.77 -4.24 18.54
CA HIS A 75 7.15 -5.23 19.42
C HIS A 75 7.40 -6.66 18.94
N LEU A 76 7.26 -6.91 17.63
CA LEU A 76 7.56 -8.20 17.02
C LEU A 76 8.98 -8.66 17.33
N LYS A 77 9.99 -7.80 17.11
CA LYS A 77 11.40 -8.11 17.39
C LYS A 77 11.65 -8.40 18.87
N LYS A 78 11.01 -7.66 19.77
CA LYS A 78 11.14 -7.88 21.23
C LYS A 78 10.57 -9.24 21.64
N LEU A 79 9.39 -9.60 21.14
CA LEU A 79 8.73 -10.87 21.45
C LEU A 79 9.49 -12.05 20.83
N TYR A 80 9.92 -11.93 19.57
CA TYR A 80 10.69 -12.95 18.86
C TYR A 80 11.96 -13.34 19.63
N ARG A 81 12.74 -12.36 20.11
CA ARG A 81 13.99 -12.61 20.87
C ARG A 81 13.80 -13.40 22.17
N ARG A 82 12.58 -13.44 22.72
CA ARG A 82 12.24 -14.12 23.97
C ARG A 82 11.42 -15.40 23.75
N SER A 83 11.11 -15.72 22.49
CA SER A 83 10.26 -16.86 22.13
C SER A 83 11.13 -17.95 21.51
N ASN A 84 10.88 -19.20 21.87
CA ASN A 84 11.43 -20.34 21.14
C ASN A 84 10.46 -20.69 20.01
N ILE A 85 10.86 -20.47 18.76
CA ILE A 85 10.01 -20.67 17.59
C ILE A 85 10.63 -21.76 16.73
N ASP A 86 9.96 -22.90 16.66
CA ASP A 86 10.40 -24.11 15.97
C ASP A 86 9.50 -24.49 14.77
N SER A 87 8.33 -23.86 14.66
CA SER A 87 7.37 -24.11 13.57
C SER A 87 6.83 -22.83 12.95
N MET A 88 6.32 -22.94 11.72
CA MET A 88 5.62 -21.84 11.06
C MET A 88 4.34 -21.43 11.80
N ASP A 89 3.69 -22.36 12.51
CA ASP A 89 2.49 -22.10 13.32
C ASP A 89 2.85 -21.24 14.52
N SER A 90 3.91 -21.63 15.24
CA SER A 90 4.51 -20.86 16.33
C SER A 90 4.88 -19.44 15.86
N LEU A 91 5.45 -19.30 14.66
CA LEU A 91 5.80 -17.99 14.10
C LEU A 91 4.56 -17.13 13.81
N THR A 92 3.52 -17.73 13.23
CA THR A 92 2.26 -17.05 12.89
C THR A 92 1.57 -16.55 14.16
N GLN A 93 1.51 -17.40 15.19
CA GLN A 93 0.95 -17.04 16.48
C GLN A 93 1.75 -15.91 17.14
N MET A 94 3.08 -15.98 17.11
CA MET A 94 3.93 -14.93 17.67
C MET A 94 3.73 -13.58 16.98
N VAL A 95 3.59 -13.56 15.66
CA VAL A 95 3.26 -12.33 14.92
C VAL A 95 1.94 -11.74 15.41
N ASN A 96 0.89 -12.55 15.53
CA ASN A 96 -0.42 -12.10 16.02
C ASN A 96 -0.40 -11.62 17.48
N MET A 97 0.42 -12.24 18.34
CA MET A 97 0.56 -11.84 19.75
C MET A 97 1.43 -10.60 19.96
N SER A 98 2.27 -10.26 18.98
CA SER A 98 3.25 -9.18 19.14
C SER A 98 2.64 -7.79 19.30
N SER A 99 1.53 -7.50 18.61
CA SER A 99 0.82 -6.23 18.73
C SER A 99 -0.58 -6.34 18.14
N ALA A 100 -1.54 -5.59 18.69
CA ALA A 100 -2.90 -5.51 18.15
C ALA A 100 -2.96 -5.02 16.68
N SER A 101 -1.93 -4.32 16.20
CA SER A 101 -1.82 -3.87 14.82
C SER A 101 -1.21 -4.92 13.86
N ASN A 102 -0.66 -6.01 14.38
CA ASN A 102 0.01 -7.03 13.58
C ASN A 102 -0.96 -8.18 13.31
N ASP A 103 -1.06 -8.58 12.05
CA ASP A 103 -1.86 -9.71 11.60
C ASP A 103 -1.01 -10.60 10.70
N ALA A 104 -0.90 -11.87 11.06
CA ALA A 104 -0.03 -12.83 10.43
C ALA A 104 -0.70 -13.43 9.20
N VAL A 105 -0.17 -13.07 8.03
CA VAL A 105 -0.69 -13.50 6.73
C VAL A 105 0.24 -14.57 6.17
N ARG A 106 -0.21 -15.82 6.13
CA ARG A 106 0.51 -16.88 5.41
C ARG A 106 0.30 -16.74 3.91
N TYR A 107 1.37 -16.41 3.19
CA TYR A 107 1.34 -16.37 1.75
C TYR A 107 1.77 -17.73 1.17
N PRO A 108 0.91 -18.44 0.40
CA PRO A 108 1.29 -19.68 -0.24
C PRO A 108 2.39 -19.42 -1.28
N ALA A 109 3.45 -20.22 -1.22
CA ALA A 109 4.69 -20.22 -2.03
C ALA A 109 4.82 -19.19 -3.18
N ARG A 110 5.86 -18.33 -3.07
CA ARG A 110 6.73 -17.73 -4.13
C ARG A 110 6.10 -17.31 -5.47
N LYS A 111 4.84 -16.87 -5.51
CA LYS A 111 4.26 -16.27 -6.71
C LYS A 111 4.70 -14.81 -6.85
N TRP A 112 5.92 -14.59 -7.31
CA TRP A 112 6.40 -13.25 -7.66
C TRP A 112 5.72 -12.79 -8.94
N ARG A 113 5.48 -11.49 -9.07
CA ARG A 113 4.93 -10.91 -10.29
C ARG A 113 5.80 -9.75 -10.71
N ASP A 114 6.08 -9.65 -12.01
CA ASP A 114 6.81 -8.51 -12.55
C ASP A 114 5.90 -7.28 -12.67
N TRP A 115 5.57 -6.69 -11.53
CA TRP A 115 4.86 -5.42 -11.45
C TRP A 115 5.66 -4.29 -12.09
N LYS A 116 6.99 -4.33 -12.02
CA LYS A 116 7.83 -3.27 -12.57
C LYS A 116 7.66 -3.21 -14.09
N GLY A 117 7.93 -4.31 -14.79
CA GLY A 117 7.80 -4.38 -16.25
C GLY A 117 6.38 -4.10 -16.73
N PHE A 118 5.38 -4.68 -16.04
CA PHE A 118 3.97 -4.44 -16.33
C PHE A 118 3.58 -2.97 -16.24
N LEU A 119 3.88 -2.30 -15.12
CA LEU A 119 3.47 -0.91 -14.89
C LEU A 119 4.25 0.08 -15.77
N SER A 120 5.52 -0.20 -16.08
CA SER A 120 6.31 0.67 -16.93
C SER A 120 5.81 0.78 -18.38
N ARG A 121 5.02 -0.20 -18.85
CA ARG A 121 4.34 -0.18 -20.17
C ARG A 121 3.04 0.62 -20.17
N LEU A 122 2.46 0.85 -18.99
CA LEU A 122 1.14 1.48 -18.83
C LEU A 122 1.24 2.94 -18.41
N PHE A 123 2.26 3.28 -17.62
CA PHE A 123 2.33 4.58 -16.94
C PHE A 123 3.64 5.33 -17.18
N CYS A 124 3.54 6.62 -17.46
CA CYS A 124 4.66 7.55 -17.54
C CYS A 124 5.26 7.83 -16.16
N PRO A 125 6.58 8.11 -16.09
CA PRO A 125 7.19 8.59 -14.85
C PRO A 125 6.63 9.96 -14.48
N VAL A 126 6.33 10.13 -13.19
CA VAL A 126 6.03 11.46 -12.63
C VAL A 126 7.37 12.20 -12.44
N PRO A 127 7.56 13.40 -13.01
CA PRO A 127 8.76 14.18 -12.78
C PRO A 127 8.83 14.64 -11.32
N ALA A 128 10.04 14.82 -10.79
CA ALA A 128 10.23 15.48 -9.49
C ALA A 128 9.43 14.88 -8.31
N ILE A 129 9.12 13.56 -8.32
CA ILE A 129 8.31 12.87 -7.28
C ILE A 129 8.78 13.19 -5.86
N ARG A 130 10.08 13.43 -5.67
CA ARG A 130 10.69 13.70 -4.37
C ARG A 130 10.23 15.00 -3.72
N HIS A 131 9.74 15.96 -4.50
CA HIS A 131 9.27 17.27 -4.01
C HIS A 131 7.84 17.22 -3.47
N TYR A 132 7.06 16.20 -3.83
CA TYR A 132 5.68 16.07 -3.42
C TYR A 132 5.55 15.14 -2.19
N GLN A 133 4.65 15.53 -1.28
CA GLN A 133 4.35 14.79 -0.05
C GLN A 133 3.00 14.11 -0.12
N ASN A 134 2.01 14.73 -0.76
CA ASN A 134 0.65 14.22 -0.82
C ASN A 134 0.30 13.85 -2.25
N PHE A 135 -0.37 12.72 -2.41
CA PHE A 135 -0.83 12.23 -3.70
C PHE A 135 -2.26 11.73 -3.56
N SER A 136 -3.10 12.03 -4.54
CA SER A 136 -4.46 11.49 -4.63
C SER A 136 -4.80 11.06 -6.05
N LYS A 137 -5.68 10.06 -6.14
CA LYS A 137 -6.19 9.47 -7.37
C LYS A 137 -7.68 9.19 -7.17
N THR A 138 -8.46 9.50 -8.20
CA THR A 138 -9.93 9.36 -8.19
C THR A 138 -10.38 8.66 -9.48
N THR A 139 -11.49 7.93 -9.41
CA THR A 139 -12.18 7.36 -10.57
C THR A 139 -12.82 8.40 -11.47
N GLU A 140 -13.00 9.65 -10.99
CA GLU A 140 -13.50 10.78 -11.79
C GLU A 140 -12.51 11.22 -12.87
N GLU A 141 -11.21 11.19 -12.55
CA GLU A 141 -10.11 11.51 -13.47
C GLU A 141 -9.14 10.32 -13.57
N PRO A 142 -9.58 9.20 -14.16
CA PRO A 142 -8.80 7.97 -14.18
C PRO A 142 -7.53 8.18 -15.02
N GLY A 143 -6.37 7.99 -14.39
CA GLY A 143 -5.06 8.21 -15.04
C GLY A 143 -4.42 9.56 -14.74
N VAL A 144 -5.09 10.43 -13.98
CA VAL A 144 -4.50 11.64 -13.40
C VAL A 144 -4.00 11.36 -12.00
N VAL A 145 -2.86 11.96 -11.65
CA VAL A 145 -2.35 12.00 -10.28
C VAL A 145 -2.31 13.44 -9.83
N THR A 146 -3.06 13.72 -8.77
CA THR A 146 -3.03 15.02 -8.10
C THR A 146 -1.97 14.98 -7.01
N MET A 147 -1.14 16.01 -6.94
CA MET A 147 0.01 16.07 -6.05
C MET A 147 0.07 17.40 -5.32
N ARG A 148 0.53 17.38 -4.07
CA ARG A 148 0.80 18.58 -3.27
C ARG A 148 2.15 18.45 -2.56
N THR A 149 2.84 19.57 -2.40
CA THR A 149 4.12 19.65 -1.67
C THR A 149 3.93 19.64 -0.16
N GLY A 150 2.76 20.05 0.32
CA GLY A 150 2.37 20.05 1.73
C GLY A 150 0.90 20.41 1.91
N VAL A 151 0.47 20.52 3.17
CA VAL A 151 -0.89 20.95 3.52
C VAL A 151 -1.08 22.42 3.13
N GLY A 152 -2.19 22.74 2.45
CA GLY A 152 -2.50 24.11 2.00
C GLY A 152 -1.73 24.58 0.77
N CYS A 153 -0.79 23.79 0.24
CA CYS A 153 -0.10 24.09 -1.01
C CYS A 153 -0.99 23.83 -2.23
N PRO A 154 -0.77 24.54 -3.36
CA PRO A 154 -1.54 24.35 -4.58
C PRO A 154 -1.41 22.93 -5.13
N GLU A 155 -2.49 22.47 -5.76
CA GLU A 155 -2.52 21.16 -6.41
C GLU A 155 -1.86 21.19 -7.78
N VAL A 156 -1.05 20.18 -8.05
CA VAL A 156 -0.48 19.92 -9.38
C VAL A 156 -1.06 18.61 -9.90
N LYS A 157 -1.73 18.65 -11.06
CA LYS A 157 -2.26 17.46 -11.73
C LYS A 157 -1.35 17.05 -12.88
N ILE A 158 -1.04 15.76 -12.96
CA ILE A 158 -0.27 15.17 -14.07
C ILE A 158 -0.99 13.94 -14.60
N ILE A 159 -1.12 13.85 -15.92
CA ILE A 159 -1.59 12.64 -16.61
C ILE A 159 -0.44 11.63 -16.60
N VAL A 160 -0.66 10.47 -15.99
CA VAL A 160 0.33 9.39 -15.92
C VAL A 160 -0.01 8.20 -16.78
N ALA A 161 -1.26 8.04 -17.22
CA ALA A 161 -1.63 6.99 -18.16
C ALA A 161 -1.07 7.29 -19.56
N MET A 162 -0.45 6.31 -20.20
CA MET A 162 0.00 6.45 -21.59
C MET A 162 -1.22 6.53 -22.51
N GLY A 163 -1.27 7.56 -23.37
CA GLY A 163 -2.39 7.78 -24.29
C GLY A 163 -2.63 6.58 -25.22
N GLY A 164 -3.89 6.17 -25.37
CA GLY A 164 -4.29 5.06 -26.24
C GLY A 164 -3.97 3.65 -25.70
N VAL A 165 -3.43 3.52 -24.48
CA VAL A 165 -3.11 2.22 -23.89
C VAL A 165 -4.31 1.67 -23.13
N HIS A 166 -4.81 0.50 -23.54
CA HIS A 166 -5.82 -0.25 -22.79
C HIS A 166 -5.24 -0.73 -21.46
N ILE A 167 -5.90 -0.37 -20.34
CA ILE A 167 -5.48 -0.78 -19.00
C ILE A 167 -6.06 -2.16 -18.68
N PRO A 168 -5.23 -3.22 -18.61
CA PRO A 168 -5.73 -4.56 -18.37
C PRO A 168 -6.25 -4.71 -16.93
N TYR A 169 -7.42 -5.36 -16.79
CA TYR A 169 -7.97 -5.72 -15.47
C TYR A 169 -7.16 -6.83 -14.77
N HIS A 170 -6.46 -7.66 -15.56
CA HIS A 170 -5.67 -8.79 -15.05
C HIS A 170 -4.36 -8.33 -14.41
N ARG A 171 -3.84 -9.16 -13.50
CA ARG A 171 -2.53 -8.97 -12.86
C ARG A 171 -1.40 -9.40 -13.81
N PRO A 172 -0.16 -8.92 -13.59
CA PRO A 172 1.02 -9.45 -14.28
C PRO A 172 1.16 -10.95 -14.07
N GLN A 173 1.77 -11.64 -15.03
CA GLN A 173 2.05 -13.07 -14.92
C GLN A 173 2.99 -13.36 -13.74
N ILE A 174 2.87 -14.57 -13.22
CA ILE A 174 3.75 -15.05 -12.16
C ILE A 174 5.10 -15.33 -12.80
N VAL A 175 6.16 -14.81 -12.19
CA VAL A 175 7.54 -15.09 -12.55
C VAL A 175 8.14 -15.98 -11.48
N GLU A 176 8.98 -16.91 -11.91
CA GLU A 176 9.80 -17.68 -10.98
C GLU A 176 10.83 -16.74 -10.34
N ALA A 177 11.07 -16.92 -9.04
CA ALA A 177 12.20 -16.27 -8.40
C ALA A 177 13.49 -16.82 -9.01
N LYS A 178 14.25 -15.96 -9.67
CA LYS A 178 15.65 -16.24 -10.02
C LYS A 178 16.50 -16.35 -8.76
#